data_AF-A0A1H3F2I7-F1
#
_entry.id   AF-A0A1H3F2I7-F1
#
_cell.length_a   1.000
_cell.length_b   1.000
_cell.length_c   1.000
_cell.angle_alpha   90.00
_cell.angle_beta   90.00
_cell.angle_gamma   90.00
#
_symmetry.space_group_name_H-M   'P 1'
#
loop_
_entity.id
_entity.type
_entity.pdbx_description
1 polymer ?
#
loop_
_entity_poly.entity_id
_entity_poly.type
_entity_poly.pdbx_seq_one_letter_code
_entity_poly.pdbx_strand_id
1 'polypeptide(L)'
;MKRGLRAVPASVAAAVAAVAALGARDVLQREHALLRNFPVVGHARYLLEAVGPELRQYLVAGNNEERPFTRDQRRWVYASAKKENNYFGFGTDNDLEYTAGYPIIKHRTFGRAVPPSHVEAGHEVDLPGAKVLGAARGRATAFRPSSVVNISAMSF
;
A
#
# COMPACT_ATOMS: atom_id res chain seq x y z
N MET A 1 45.32 28.43 -32.37
CA MET A 1 44.43 28.51 -31.17
C MET A 1 44.28 27.11 -30.57
N LYS A 2 45.09 26.76 -29.57
CA LYS A 2 44.91 25.51 -28.81
C LYS A 2 43.92 25.79 -27.68
N ARG A 3 42.67 25.35 -27.81
CA ARG A 3 41.69 25.36 -26.71
C ARG A 3 42.23 24.44 -25.62
N GLY A 4 42.73 25.01 -24.53
CA GLY A 4 43.12 24.24 -23.35
C GLY A 4 41.90 23.52 -22.81
N LEU A 5 41.92 22.18 -22.84
CA LEU A 5 41.00 21.37 -22.05
C LEU A 5 41.21 21.77 -20.59
N ARG A 6 40.24 22.50 -20.01
CA ARG A 6 40.23 22.72 -18.56
C ARG A 6 40.13 21.35 -17.91
N ALA A 7 41.14 20.97 -17.14
CA ALA A 7 41.14 19.74 -16.38
C ALA A 7 39.87 19.73 -15.50
N VAL A 8 39.03 18.71 -15.67
CA VAL A 8 37.87 18.52 -14.81
C VAL A 8 38.41 18.26 -13.41
N PRO A 9 38.02 19.05 -12.39
CA PRO A 9 38.50 18.84 -11.03
C PRO A 9 38.11 17.43 -10.57
N ALA A 10 39.02 16.75 -9.87
CA ALA A 10 38.85 15.36 -9.45
C ALA A 10 37.54 15.12 -8.66
N SER A 11 37.06 16.13 -7.93
CA SER A 11 35.78 16.11 -7.23
C SER A 11 34.57 15.99 -8.18
N VAL A 12 34.61 16.66 -9.33
CA VAL A 12 33.53 16.59 -10.33
C VAL A 12 33.56 15.22 -11.03
N ALA A 13 34.75 14.71 -11.36
CA ALA A 13 34.89 13.37 -11.93
C ALA A 13 34.39 12.29 -10.96
N ALA A 14 34.73 12.41 -9.67
CA ALA A 14 34.26 11.49 -8.63
C ALA A 14 32.74 11.55 -8.44
N ALA A 15 32.15 12.75 -8.45
CA ALA A 15 30.69 12.91 -8.35
C ALA A 15 29.96 12.28 -9.54
N VAL A 16 30.46 12.50 -10.77
CA VAL A 16 29.88 11.90 -11.99
C VAL A 16 29.99 10.37 -11.96
N ALA A 17 31.14 9.84 -11.55
CA ALA A 17 31.34 8.40 -11.41
C ALA A 17 30.39 7.78 -10.36
N ALA A 18 30.17 8.46 -9.23
CA ALA A 18 29.25 8.00 -8.19
C ALA A 18 27.80 7.97 -8.69
N VAL A 19 27.36 9.02 -9.40
CA VAL A 19 26.00 9.07 -9.99
C VAL A 19 25.83 8.00 -11.07
N ALA A 20 26.84 7.78 -11.92
CA ALA A 20 26.82 6.74 -12.94
C ALA A 20 26.75 5.33 -12.31
N ALA A 21 27.51 5.07 -11.24
CA ALA A 21 27.46 3.82 -10.51
C ALA A 21 26.09 3.60 -9.84
N LEU A 22 25.51 4.65 -9.27
CA LEU A 22 24.16 4.60 -8.69
C LEU A 22 23.10 4.29 -9.76
N GLY A 23 23.15 4.98 -10.90
CA GLY A 23 22.24 4.71 -12.02
C GLY A 23 22.38 3.29 -12.58
N ALA A 24 23.60 2.77 -12.67
CA ALA A 24 23.83 1.38 -13.08
C ALA A 24 23.20 0.39 -12.09
N ARG A 25 23.36 0.62 -10.77
CA ARG A 25 22.71 -0.18 -9.73
C ARG A 25 21.19 -0.12 -9.84
N ASP A 26 20.62 1.05 -10.10
CA ASP A 26 19.18 1.24 -10.24
C ASP A 26 18.57 0.47 -11.41
N VAL A 27 19.29 0.40 -12.53
CA VAL A 27 18.84 -0.35 -13.71
C VAL A 27 18.97 -1.86 -13.51
N LEU A 28 19.99 -2.31 -12.78
CA LEU A 28 20.28 -3.71 -12.52
C LEU A 28 19.37 -4.34 -11.46
N GLN A 29 18.90 -3.56 -10.48
CA GLN A 29 18.01 -4.09 -9.45
C GLN A 29 16.66 -4.52 -10.02
N ARG A 30 16.07 -5.58 -9.44
CA ARG A 30 14.77 -6.11 -9.84
C ARG A 30 13.63 -5.80 -8.85
N GLU A 31 13.94 -5.21 -7.70
CA GLU A 31 12.99 -4.97 -6.62
C GLU A 31 12.10 -3.74 -6.86
N HIS A 32 12.69 -2.64 -7.33
CA HIS A 32 12.00 -1.36 -7.50
C HIS A 32 11.78 -1.02 -8.97
N ALA A 33 10.60 -1.37 -9.50
CA ALA A 33 10.24 -1.09 -10.90
C ALA A 33 10.35 0.39 -11.29
N LEU A 34 10.12 1.30 -10.34
CA LEU A 34 10.22 2.74 -10.59
C LEU A 34 11.67 3.22 -10.72
N LEU A 35 12.58 2.76 -9.85
CA LEU A 35 14.01 3.10 -9.93
C LEU A 35 14.64 2.56 -11.21
N ARG A 36 14.17 1.40 -11.68
CA ARG A 36 14.63 0.82 -12.95
C ARG A 36 14.18 1.62 -14.18
N ASN A 37 12.99 2.23 -14.15
CA ASN A 37 12.49 3.07 -15.24
C ASN A 37 13.02 4.51 -15.19
N PHE A 38 13.29 5.04 -13.99
CA PHE A 38 13.80 6.39 -13.77
C PHE A 38 14.99 6.37 -12.80
N PRO A 39 16.17 5.88 -13.25
CA PRO A 39 17.36 5.78 -12.42
C PRO A 39 17.79 7.16 -11.92
N VAL A 40 18.35 7.21 -10.71
CA VAL A 40 18.74 8.44 -9.99
C VAL A 40 17.54 9.31 -9.59
N VAL A 41 16.69 9.74 -10.53
CA VAL A 41 15.55 10.65 -10.31
C VAL A 41 14.46 10.00 -9.45
N GLY A 42 14.23 8.70 -9.58
CA GLY A 42 13.22 7.97 -8.80
C GLY A 42 13.46 8.02 -7.29
N HIS A 43 14.71 8.22 -6.85
CA HIS A 43 15.04 8.40 -5.43
C HIS A 43 14.38 9.64 -4.82
N ALA A 44 14.15 10.70 -5.61
CA ALA A 44 13.46 11.90 -5.13
C ALA A 44 12.04 11.58 -4.65
N ARG A 45 11.33 10.67 -5.33
CA ARG A 45 10.00 10.23 -4.89
C ARG A 45 10.07 9.54 -3.53
N TYR A 46 11.01 8.61 -3.35
CA TYR A 46 11.15 7.88 -2.09
C TYR A 46 11.59 8.79 -0.94
N LEU A 47 12.45 9.78 -1.22
CA LEU A 47 12.81 10.81 -0.25
C LEU A 47 11.59 11.64 0.16
N LEU A 48 10.78 12.10 -0.79
CA LEU A 48 9.55 12.83 -0.51
C LEU A 48 8.51 11.97 0.21
N GLU A 49 8.45 10.67 -0.09
CA GLU A 49 7.57 9.71 0.59
C GLU A 49 8.01 9.47 2.04
N ALA A 50 9.32 9.47 2.33
CA ALA A 50 9.85 9.35 3.68
C ALA A 50 9.62 10.62 4.53
N VAL A 51 9.68 11.80 3.91
CA VAL A 51 9.45 13.11 4.57
C VAL A 51 7.95 13.45 4.66
N GLY A 52 7.13 12.88 3.77
CA GLY A 52 5.69 13.12 3.69
C GLY A 52 4.89 12.92 5.00
N PRO A 53 5.17 11.91 5.84
CA PRO A 53 4.49 11.72 7.13
C PRO A 53 4.70 12.89 8.10
N GLU A 54 5.91 13.44 8.17
CA GLU A 54 6.26 14.56 9.06
C GLU A 54 5.66 15.87 8.55
N LEU A 55 5.69 16.11 7.23
CA LEU A 55 5.09 17.30 6.61
C LEU A 55 3.55 17.31 6.73
N ARG A 56 2.89 16.14 6.74
CA ARG A 56 1.43 16.02 6.88
C ARG A 56 0.89 16.51 8.21
N GLN A 57 1.73 16.57 9.26
CA GLN A 57 1.34 17.13 10.54
C GLN A 57 1.18 18.66 10.50
N TYR A 58 1.77 19.31 9.49
CA TYR A 58 1.83 20.77 9.35
C TYR A 58 1.20 21.32 8.06
N LEU A 59 1.14 20.53 6.98
CA LEU A 59 0.49 20.85 5.70
C LEU A 59 -0.53 19.75 5.32
N VAL A 60 -1.74 19.88 5.86
CA VAL A 60 -3.04 19.41 5.36
C VAL A 60 -3.03 18.43 4.16
N ALA A 61 -3.29 17.15 4.43
CA ALA A 61 -4.13 16.24 3.63
C ALA A 61 -4.43 14.97 4.45
N GLY A 62 -5.68 14.75 4.85
CA GLY A 62 -6.12 13.55 5.56
C GLY A 62 -5.87 12.27 4.76
N ASN A 63 -5.63 11.13 5.41
CA ASN A 63 -5.39 9.84 4.73
C ASN A 63 -6.57 9.38 3.85
N ASN A 64 -7.77 9.92 4.13
CA ASN A 64 -9.04 9.55 3.53
C ASN A 64 -9.55 10.50 2.44
N GLU A 65 -8.80 11.55 2.11
CA GLU A 65 -9.24 12.58 1.16
C GLU A 65 -8.91 12.26 -0.31
N GLU A 66 -8.03 11.28 -0.56
CA GLU A 66 -7.71 10.84 -1.92
C GLU A 66 -8.85 10.02 -2.55
N ARG A 67 -9.30 10.42 -3.76
CA ARG A 67 -10.31 9.70 -4.57
C ARG A 67 -9.69 9.17 -5.87
N PRO A 68 -10.16 8.03 -6.43
CA PRO A 68 -11.29 7.20 -6.02
C PRO A 68 -10.98 6.14 -4.95
N PHE A 69 -9.71 5.94 -4.59
CA PHE A 69 -9.28 5.02 -3.54
C PHE A 69 -8.43 5.76 -2.52
N THR A 70 -8.68 5.52 -1.24
CA THR A 70 -7.94 6.17 -0.15
C THR A 70 -6.49 5.69 -0.10
N ARG A 71 -5.62 6.45 0.58
CA ARG A 71 -4.20 6.06 0.71
C ARG A 71 -4.05 4.71 1.37
N ASP A 72 -4.87 4.43 2.38
CA ASP A 72 -4.82 3.18 3.15
C ASP A 72 -5.25 1.99 2.30
N GLN A 73 -6.25 2.16 1.43
CA GLN A 73 -6.62 1.13 0.46
C GLN A 73 -5.45 0.82 -0.49
N ARG A 74 -4.76 1.84 -1.00
CA ARG A 74 -3.60 1.64 -1.89
C ARG A 74 -2.43 0.97 -1.16
N ARG A 75 -2.13 1.41 0.06
CA ARG A 75 -1.08 0.83 0.91
C ARG A 75 -1.36 -0.66 1.18
N TRP A 76 -2.60 -1.00 1.52
CA TRP A 76 -3.01 -2.39 1.73
C TRP A 76 -2.84 -3.24 0.47
N VAL A 77 -3.26 -2.72 -0.70
CA VAL A 77 -3.08 -3.43 -1.99
C VAL A 77 -1.59 -3.65 -2.30
N TYR A 78 -0.73 -2.64 -2.10
CA TYR A 78 0.69 -2.77 -2.36
C TYR A 78 1.40 -3.73 -1.41
N ALA A 79 1.14 -3.64 -0.10
CA ALA A 79 1.69 -4.56 0.89
C ALA A 79 1.27 -6.01 0.58
N SER A 80 -0.01 -6.21 0.26
CA SER A 80 -0.54 -7.53 -0.11
C SER A 80 0.08 -8.07 -1.40
N ALA A 81 0.26 -7.23 -2.42
CA ALA A 81 0.88 -7.64 -3.69
C ALA A 81 2.36 -8.00 -3.53
N LYS A 82 3.07 -7.39 -2.57
CA LYS A 82 4.46 -7.68 -2.25
C LYS A 82 4.66 -8.80 -1.23
N LYS A 83 3.57 -9.42 -0.73
CA LYS A 83 3.61 -10.37 0.40
C LYS A 83 4.25 -9.79 1.67
N GLU A 84 4.16 -8.48 1.83
CA GLU A 84 4.59 -7.76 3.03
C GLU A 84 3.46 -7.73 4.06
N ASN A 85 3.79 -7.40 5.32
CA ASN A 85 2.81 -7.26 6.38
C ASN A 85 1.80 -6.15 6.01
N ASN A 86 0.53 -6.54 5.86
CA ASN A 86 -0.58 -5.66 5.52
C ASN A 86 -1.50 -5.37 6.74
N TYR A 87 -1.04 -5.68 7.96
CA TYR A 87 -1.74 -5.36 9.20
C TYR A 87 -1.52 -3.89 9.59
N PHE A 88 -2.58 -3.25 10.09
CA PHE A 88 -2.56 -1.89 10.60
C PHE A 88 -3.01 -1.88 12.06
N GLY A 89 -2.62 -0.83 12.80
CA GLY A 89 -2.96 -0.69 14.21
C GLY A 89 -4.47 -0.63 14.45
N PHE A 90 -4.89 -1.03 15.65
CA PHE A 90 -6.28 -1.01 16.08
C PHE A 90 -6.73 0.45 16.28
N GLY A 91 -7.36 1.02 15.25
CA GLY A 91 -7.84 2.40 15.21
C GLY A 91 -8.43 2.69 13.82
N THR A 92 -9.39 3.60 13.75
CA THR A 92 -9.94 4.06 12.48
C THR A 92 -9.91 5.57 12.43
N ASP A 93 -9.39 6.11 11.35
CA ASP A 93 -9.47 7.53 11.00
C ASP A 93 -10.65 7.79 10.04
N ASN A 94 -11.53 6.80 9.83
CA ASN A 94 -12.74 6.96 9.06
C ASN A 94 -13.73 7.84 9.83
N ASP A 95 -14.41 8.72 9.10
CA ASP A 95 -15.50 9.52 9.65
C ASP A 95 -16.72 8.62 9.92
N LEU A 96 -16.85 8.14 11.15
CA LEU A 96 -17.96 7.29 11.60
C LEU A 96 -19.22 8.09 11.96
N GLU A 97 -19.08 9.37 12.27
CA GLU A 97 -20.15 10.20 12.86
C GLU A 97 -21.02 10.85 11.79
N TYR A 98 -20.41 11.29 10.68
CA TYR A 98 -21.11 12.04 9.63
C TYR A 98 -21.25 11.26 8.32
N THR A 99 -20.61 10.09 8.19
CA THR A 99 -20.80 9.21 7.03
C THR A 99 -22.09 8.41 7.15
N ALA A 100 -23.13 8.86 6.46
CA ALA A 100 -24.39 8.13 6.34
C ALA A 100 -24.15 6.73 5.73
N GLY A 101 -24.63 5.69 6.42
CA GLY A 101 -24.54 4.30 5.95
C GLY A 101 -23.21 3.60 6.24
N TYR A 102 -22.33 4.16 7.08
CA TYR A 102 -21.13 3.46 7.52
C TYR A 102 -21.50 2.22 8.36
N PRO A 103 -21.16 0.98 7.92
CA PRO A 103 -21.53 -0.22 8.65
C PRO A 103 -20.65 -0.37 9.90
N ILE A 104 -21.23 -0.15 11.07
CA ILE A 104 -20.58 -0.41 12.36
C ILE A 104 -20.98 -1.81 12.84
N ILE A 105 -20.03 -2.75 12.78
CA ILE A 105 -20.22 -4.10 13.33
C ILE A 105 -19.83 -4.06 14.80
N LYS A 106 -20.83 -4.02 15.68
CA LYS A 106 -20.61 -4.15 17.12
C LYS A 106 -20.39 -5.62 17.46
N HIS A 107 -19.27 -5.93 18.10
CA HIS A 107 -19.09 -7.24 18.72
C HIS A 107 -20.20 -7.42 19.78
N ARG A 108 -21.08 -8.38 19.56
CA ARG A 108 -22.07 -8.82 20.56
C ARG A 108 -21.39 -9.92 21.37
N THR A 109 -20.96 -9.61 22.58
CA THR A 109 -20.62 -10.63 23.56
C THR A 109 -21.90 -11.39 23.90
N PHE A 110 -21.95 -12.67 23.54
CA PHE A 110 -22.99 -13.65 23.91
C PHE A 110 -24.42 -13.31 23.41
N GLY A 111 -24.73 -13.69 22.17
CA GLY A 111 -26.11 -13.84 21.71
C GLY A 111 -26.80 -15.05 22.38
N ARG A 112 -28.14 -15.08 22.37
CA ARG A 112 -28.93 -16.18 22.95
C ARG A 112 -28.72 -17.54 22.27
N ALA A 113 -28.15 -17.52 21.07
CA ALA A 113 -27.59 -18.69 20.40
C ALA A 113 -26.08 -18.65 20.62
N VAL A 114 -25.57 -19.56 21.43
CA VAL A 114 -24.13 -19.84 21.51
C VAL A 114 -23.81 -20.66 20.26
N PRO A 115 -23.09 -20.11 19.27
CA PRO A 115 -22.62 -20.92 18.15
C PRO A 115 -21.74 -22.03 18.74
N PRO A 116 -21.70 -23.22 18.14
CA PRO A 116 -20.78 -24.25 18.57
C PRO A 116 -19.37 -23.65 18.67
N SER A 117 -18.64 -23.90 19.75
CA SER A 117 -17.33 -23.28 20.01
C SER A 117 -16.16 -24.22 19.71
N HIS A 118 -16.38 -25.25 18.89
CA HIS A 118 -15.32 -26.14 18.43
C HIS A 118 -14.57 -25.50 17.26
N VAL A 119 -13.31 -25.91 17.06
CA VAL A 119 -12.39 -25.27 16.09
C VAL A 119 -12.93 -25.24 14.66
N GLU A 120 -13.79 -26.20 14.29
CA GLU A 120 -14.43 -26.28 12.96
C GLU A 120 -15.78 -25.53 12.86
N ALA A 121 -16.28 -24.95 13.96
CA ALA A 121 -17.59 -24.34 13.98
C ALA A 121 -17.62 -23.03 13.18
N GLY A 122 -18.49 -22.97 12.17
CA GLY A 122 -18.61 -21.83 11.25
C GLY A 122 -17.78 -21.97 9.96
N HIS A 123 -16.93 -23.00 9.84
CA HIS A 123 -16.25 -23.34 8.59
C HIS A 123 -17.17 -24.01 7.56
N GLU A 124 -18.39 -24.39 7.96
CA GLU A 124 -19.38 -25.03 7.10
C GLU A 124 -20.27 -24.04 6.32
N VAL A 125 -20.25 -22.75 6.69
CA VAL A 125 -21.14 -21.75 6.09
C VAL A 125 -20.39 -20.95 5.03
N ASP A 126 -20.56 -21.34 3.78
CA ASP A 126 -20.07 -20.57 2.63
C ASP A 126 -20.94 -19.31 2.45
N LEU A 127 -20.35 -18.14 2.71
CA LEU A 127 -21.00 -16.83 2.65
C LEU A 127 -20.26 -15.94 1.64
N PRO A 128 -20.25 -16.30 0.35
CA PRO A 128 -19.44 -15.60 -0.63
C PRO A 128 -19.92 -14.17 -0.84
N GLY A 129 -18.97 -13.24 -0.95
CA GLY A 129 -19.28 -11.84 -1.21
C GLY A 129 -20.11 -11.69 -2.49
N ALA A 130 -21.12 -10.82 -2.50
CA ALA A 130 -21.97 -10.61 -3.68
C ALA A 130 -21.20 -10.08 -4.90
N LYS A 131 -20.05 -9.45 -4.66
CA LYS A 131 -19.21 -8.84 -5.70
C LYS A 131 -18.17 -9.82 -6.22
N VAL A 132 -18.13 -9.99 -7.54
CA VAL A 132 -17.05 -10.68 -8.25
C VAL A 132 -16.05 -9.65 -8.76
N LEU A 133 -14.84 -9.64 -8.21
CA LEU A 133 -13.78 -8.72 -8.59
C LEU A 133 -13.28 -9.08 -10.00
N GLY A 134 -13.37 -8.14 -10.93
CA GLY A 134 -12.94 -8.34 -12.32
C GLY A 134 -14.05 -8.76 -13.29
N ALA A 135 -15.26 -9.10 -12.80
CA ALA A 135 -16.38 -9.51 -13.66
C ALA A 135 -16.84 -8.42 -14.63
N ALA A 136 -16.96 -7.17 -14.16
CA ALA A 136 -17.43 -6.05 -15.00
C ALA A 136 -16.53 -5.72 -16.20
N ARG A 137 -15.28 -6.23 -16.23
CA ARG A 137 -14.33 -6.03 -17.33
C ARG A 137 -13.95 -7.35 -18.01
N GLY A 138 -14.68 -8.43 -17.76
CA GLY A 138 -14.43 -9.75 -18.37
C GLY A 138 -13.02 -10.29 -18.12
N ARG A 139 -12.41 -10.03 -16.96
CA ARG A 139 -11.05 -10.51 -16.68
C ARG A 139 -11.05 -12.03 -16.53
N ALA A 140 -10.09 -12.70 -17.18
CA ALA A 140 -9.93 -14.16 -17.10
C ALA A 140 -9.71 -14.66 -15.66
N THR A 141 -9.06 -13.85 -14.81
CA THR A 141 -8.81 -14.15 -13.39
C THR A 141 -9.79 -13.42 -12.47
N ALA A 142 -11.07 -13.33 -12.85
CA ALA A 142 -12.08 -12.76 -11.97
C ALA A 142 -12.20 -13.61 -10.69
N PHE A 143 -12.22 -12.95 -9.53
CA PHE A 143 -12.18 -13.61 -8.23
C PHE A 143 -13.38 -13.21 -7.40
N ARG A 144 -14.05 -14.20 -6.79
CA ARG A 144 -15.11 -13.98 -5.82
C ARG A 144 -14.59 -14.34 -4.43
N PRO A 145 -14.57 -13.39 -3.48
CA PRO A 145 -14.24 -13.71 -2.09
C PRO A 145 -15.20 -14.77 -1.54
N SER A 146 -14.66 -15.82 -0.93
CA SER A 146 -15.43 -16.92 -0.32
C SER A 146 -16.17 -16.51 0.95
N SER A 147 -15.72 -15.44 1.62
CA SER A 147 -16.45 -14.85 2.74
C SER A 147 -16.68 -13.35 2.55
N VAL A 148 -17.91 -12.92 2.79
CA VAL A 148 -18.31 -11.51 2.91
C VAL A 148 -17.78 -10.88 4.21
N VAL A 149 -17.51 -11.70 5.22
CA VAL A 149 -16.92 -11.29 6.50
C VAL A 149 -15.53 -11.90 6.64
N ASN A 150 -14.49 -11.08 6.47
CA ASN A 150 -13.13 -11.50 6.81
C ASN A 150 -12.80 -10.97 8.20
N ILE A 151 -12.94 -11.82 9.22
CA ILE A 151 -12.41 -11.52 10.55
C ILE A 151 -10.90 -11.71 10.46
N SER A 152 -10.16 -10.61 10.49
CA SER A 152 -8.70 -10.66 10.59
C SER A 152 -8.32 -11.22 11.96
N ALA A 153 -7.24 -12.02 12.03
CA ALA A 153 -6.77 -12.66 13.26
C ALA A 153 -6.34 -11.69 14.39
N MET A 154 -6.49 -10.38 14.20
CA MET A 154 -6.25 -9.34 15.21
C MET A 154 -7.53 -8.72 15.78
N SER A 155 -8.72 -9.26 15.48
CA SER A 155 -9.96 -8.91 16.17
C SER A 155 -10.14 -9.78 17.42
N PHE A 156 -9.36 -9.47 18.46
CA PHE A 156 -9.68 -9.79 19.85
C PHE A 156 -9.55 -8.51 20.69
#